data_AF-K0CJG9-F1
#
_entry.id   AF-K0CJG9-F1
#
_cell.length_a   1.000
_cell.length_b   1.000
_cell.length_c   1.000
_cell.angle_alpha   90.00
_cell.angle_beta   90.00
_cell.angle_gamma   90.00
#
_symmetry.space_group_name_H-M   'P 1'
#
loop_
_entity.id
_entity.type
_entity.pdbx_description
1 polymer ?
#
loop_
_entity_poly.entity_id
_entity_poly.type
_entity_poly.pdbx_seq_one_letter_code
_entity_poly.pdbx_strand_id
1 'polypeptide(L)'
;MRLWILPCFIAALGYGSATLAVPLPDDFAEGIPITPVGEGRAYQLSLPEPVYQVSTRADLGDVRVFNRDGGVVQHAFCEIEDQTEQNTVAHPAALYGLPPGRRPAEHLGGQLAIDTADGLSMRWQRSEPEEGASAEAGAFEYIVDARGVEQPVAGIRLDWRWRSPEGRQELPIRIAASDDLDQWRTVVTRTTLLRLDGEALETAAVALPEHRYRFLRLIPEDERARDWLRNAQVLTTRTEVESVPLIWAETERSAADALDSRFRSSRPAPARQWRLTLPGPNRVLEVRLSSRADETAAWRQRFQGPVTSGPETGATEAQDMASTSDALWRLEVLSGGEALSGEPPSLQLGYPPIRLGFLAQGEGPFLLAYGSRRSAPAQVLDCAVLGDEPAAARAELKQRRELGGNAALQAPPKQTPIRRMVLWGILILGAALVVAMAVGLLRKLDNR
;
A
#
# COMPACT_ATOMS: atom_id res chain seq x y z
N MET A 1 73.17 -18.53 -41.98
CA MET A 1 71.69 -18.56 -41.99
C MET A 1 71.26 -19.58 -40.95
N ARG A 2 70.67 -19.15 -39.82
CA ARG A 2 69.21 -19.22 -39.54
C ARG A 2 68.73 -20.68 -39.61
N LEU A 3 68.26 -21.33 -38.54
CA LEU A 3 67.09 -20.95 -37.75
C LEU A 3 67.11 -21.72 -36.41
N TRP A 4 66.98 -21.02 -35.28
CA TRP A 4 66.69 -21.63 -33.97
C TRP A 4 65.17 -21.62 -33.79
N ILE A 5 64.59 -22.81 -33.63
CA ILE A 5 63.14 -23.00 -33.43
C ILE A 5 62.85 -22.71 -31.95
N LEU A 6 62.16 -21.60 -31.69
CA LEU A 6 61.56 -21.29 -30.39
C LEU A 6 60.22 -22.06 -30.27
N PRO A 7 59.99 -22.87 -29.22
CA PRO A 7 58.65 -23.36 -28.94
C PRO A 7 57.84 -22.26 -28.25
N CYS A 8 56.80 -21.79 -28.94
CA CYS A 8 55.81 -20.86 -28.42
C CYS A 8 54.88 -21.61 -27.46
N PHE A 9 55.10 -21.50 -26.15
CA PHE A 9 54.18 -22.00 -25.13
C PHE A 9 53.02 -21.00 -24.99
N ILE A 10 51.92 -21.26 -25.70
CA ILE A 10 50.65 -20.55 -25.49
C ILE A 10 50.03 -21.11 -24.21
N ALA A 11 50.21 -20.40 -23.10
CA ALA A 11 49.48 -20.67 -21.86
C ALA A 11 48.05 -20.16 -22.01
N ALA A 12 47.12 -21.06 -22.30
CA ALA A 12 45.68 -20.77 -22.28
C ALA A 12 45.24 -20.49 -20.84
N LEU A 13 45.12 -19.21 -20.49
CA LEU A 13 44.48 -18.76 -19.25
C LEU A 13 42.95 -18.89 -19.41
N GLY A 14 42.42 -20.00 -18.89
CA GLY A 14 40.98 -20.16 -18.69
C GLY A 14 40.46 -19.12 -17.71
N TYR A 15 39.58 -18.25 -18.19
CA TYR A 15 38.74 -17.40 -17.35
C TYR A 15 37.74 -18.30 -16.61
N GLY A 16 38.08 -18.70 -15.39
CA GLY A 16 37.12 -19.32 -14.48
C GLY A 16 36.13 -18.26 -13.99
N SER A 17 34.93 -18.24 -14.56
CA SER A 17 33.79 -17.50 -14.02
C SER A 17 33.59 -17.89 -12.56
N ALA A 18 33.49 -16.91 -11.67
CA ALA A 18 33.09 -17.14 -10.30
C ALA A 18 31.64 -17.65 -10.31
N THR A 19 31.46 -18.96 -10.15
CA THR A 19 30.15 -19.55 -9.84
C THR A 19 29.77 -19.06 -8.45
N LEU A 20 28.76 -18.18 -8.36
CA LEU A 20 28.10 -17.89 -7.09
C LEU A 20 27.61 -19.24 -6.54
N ALA A 21 28.15 -19.63 -5.38
CA ALA A 21 27.73 -20.87 -4.73
C ALA A 21 26.22 -20.79 -4.44
N VAL A 22 25.50 -21.86 -4.76
CA VAL A 22 24.08 -21.98 -4.39
C VAL A 22 24.01 -21.99 -2.87
N PRO A 23 23.22 -21.11 -2.23
CA PRO A 23 23.18 -21.03 -0.78
C PRO A 23 22.59 -22.32 -0.20
N LEU A 24 23.17 -22.78 0.89
CA LEU A 24 22.75 -23.97 1.64
C LEU A 24 22.07 -23.55 2.95
N PRO A 25 21.24 -24.41 3.57
CA PRO A 25 20.62 -24.10 4.86
C PRO A 25 21.64 -23.70 5.95
N ASP A 26 22.80 -24.36 6.00
CA ASP A 26 23.84 -24.08 7.00
C ASP A 26 24.59 -22.75 6.77
N ASP A 27 24.32 -22.04 5.67
CA ASP A 27 24.81 -20.68 5.46
C ASP A 27 24.00 -19.63 6.27
N PHE A 28 22.89 -20.04 6.89
CA PHE A 28 21.99 -19.21 7.69
C PHE A 28 22.10 -19.58 9.16
N ALA A 29 21.82 -18.64 10.06
CA ALA A 29 21.95 -18.86 11.49
C ALA A 29 20.88 -19.83 12.00
N GLU A 30 19.65 -19.64 11.56
CA GLU A 30 18.49 -20.32 12.12
C GLU A 30 17.45 -20.66 11.05
N GLY A 31 16.58 -21.62 11.38
CA GLY A 31 15.53 -22.09 10.50
C GLY A 31 14.23 -22.47 11.20
N ILE A 32 13.10 -22.22 10.53
CA ILE A 32 11.75 -22.59 10.97
C ILE A 32 11.06 -23.43 9.87
N PRO A 33 10.61 -24.66 10.18
CA PRO A 33 9.83 -25.44 9.22
C PRO A 33 8.51 -24.76 8.85
N ILE A 34 8.11 -24.84 7.58
CA ILE A 34 6.85 -24.34 7.05
C ILE A 34 6.04 -25.51 6.48
N THR A 35 4.77 -25.59 6.90
CA THR A 35 3.80 -26.58 6.43
C THR A 35 2.66 -25.90 5.68
N PRO A 36 2.39 -26.27 4.42
CA PRO A 36 1.20 -25.82 3.69
C PRO A 36 -0.12 -26.22 4.39
N VAL A 37 -1.12 -25.34 4.34
CA VAL A 37 -2.49 -25.59 4.83
C VAL A 37 -3.40 -25.83 3.62
N GLY A 38 -3.02 -26.81 2.78
CA GLY A 38 -3.69 -27.14 1.52
C GLY A 38 -2.74 -27.18 0.33
N GLU A 39 -3.26 -27.62 -0.82
CA GLU A 39 -2.53 -27.58 -2.09
C GLU A 39 -2.67 -26.20 -2.74
N GLY A 40 -1.59 -25.71 -3.35
CA GLY A 40 -1.58 -24.42 -4.03
C GLY A 40 -0.35 -24.27 -4.91
N ARG A 41 -0.46 -23.42 -5.94
CA ARG A 41 0.68 -23.08 -6.83
C ARG A 41 1.74 -22.21 -6.13
N ALA A 42 1.29 -21.49 -5.12
CA ALA A 42 2.07 -20.61 -4.27
C ALA A 42 1.44 -20.62 -2.88
N TYR A 43 2.27 -20.31 -1.89
CA TYR A 43 1.91 -20.29 -0.49
C TYR A 43 2.23 -18.95 0.14
N GLN A 44 1.50 -18.58 1.18
CA GLN A 44 1.75 -17.37 1.96
C GLN A 44 1.61 -17.59 3.47
N LEU A 45 2.41 -16.85 4.24
CA LEU A 45 2.31 -16.78 5.70
C LEU A 45 2.76 -15.40 6.20
N SER A 46 2.28 -15.00 7.38
CA SER A 46 2.85 -13.84 8.08
C SER A 46 4.30 -14.15 8.47
N LEU A 47 5.22 -13.21 8.21
CA LEU A 47 6.62 -13.39 8.53
C LEU A 47 6.80 -13.53 10.05
N PRO A 48 7.37 -14.65 10.54
CA PRO A 48 7.47 -14.86 11.98
C PRO A 48 8.41 -13.85 12.68
N GLU A 49 8.04 -13.42 13.88
CA GLU A 49 8.80 -12.45 14.68
C GLU A 49 10.31 -12.75 14.81
N PRO A 50 10.74 -14.02 15.05
CA PRO A 50 12.16 -14.34 15.12
C PRO A 50 13.01 -13.93 13.92
N VAL A 51 12.41 -13.85 12.72
CA VAL A 51 13.12 -13.50 11.49
C VAL A 51 13.61 -12.06 11.57
N TYR A 52 12.79 -11.14 12.07
CA TYR A 52 13.15 -9.72 12.19
C TYR A 52 14.31 -9.50 13.17
N GLN A 53 14.42 -10.34 14.21
CA GLN A 53 15.44 -10.20 15.27
C GLN A 53 16.82 -10.70 14.85
N VAL A 54 16.87 -11.73 13.99
CA VAL A 54 18.12 -12.40 13.60
C VAL A 54 18.59 -11.97 12.20
N SER A 55 17.68 -11.46 11.36
CA SER A 55 18.03 -10.89 10.06
C SER A 55 19.07 -9.78 10.22
N THR A 56 20.09 -9.83 9.37
CA THR A 56 21.20 -8.89 9.38
C THR A 56 21.05 -7.78 8.35
N ARG A 57 19.98 -7.80 7.54
CA ARG A 57 19.78 -6.88 6.42
C ARG A 57 18.41 -6.22 6.44
N ALA A 58 18.41 -4.92 6.11
CA ALA A 58 17.23 -4.08 5.93
C ALA A 58 16.25 -4.63 4.85
N ASP A 59 16.80 -5.26 3.82
CA ASP A 59 16.07 -5.77 2.66
C ASP A 59 15.57 -7.22 2.82
N LEU A 60 15.76 -7.83 4.01
CA LEU A 60 15.53 -9.26 4.25
C LEU A 60 16.24 -10.19 3.25
N GLY A 61 17.29 -9.71 2.57
CA GLY A 61 18.00 -10.44 1.54
C GLY A 61 18.77 -11.66 2.07
N ASP A 62 18.92 -11.79 3.38
CA ASP A 62 19.51 -12.94 4.08
C ASP A 62 18.45 -13.91 4.62
N VAL A 63 17.26 -13.91 4.00
CA VAL A 63 16.22 -14.90 4.21
C VAL A 63 16.10 -15.79 2.97
N ARG A 64 15.84 -17.08 3.17
CA ARG A 64 15.58 -18.06 2.10
C ARG A 64 14.48 -19.02 2.50
N VAL A 65 13.75 -19.49 1.49
CA VAL A 65 12.87 -20.65 1.61
C VAL A 65 13.55 -21.82 0.91
N PHE A 66 13.64 -22.96 1.58
CA PHE A 66 14.15 -24.21 1.02
C PHE A 66 13.03 -25.25 0.96
N ASN A 67 13.04 -26.09 -0.07
CA ASN A 67 12.21 -27.29 -0.09
C ASN A 67 12.87 -28.44 0.69
N ARG A 68 12.19 -29.59 0.80
CA ARG A 68 12.69 -30.74 1.56
C ARG A 68 14.06 -31.25 1.06
N ASP A 69 14.34 -31.11 -0.23
CA ASP A 69 15.59 -31.57 -0.85
C ASP A 69 16.73 -30.55 -0.71
N GLY A 70 16.51 -29.45 0.02
CA GLY A 70 17.49 -28.38 0.21
C GLY A 70 17.62 -27.44 -0.98
N GLY A 71 16.73 -27.52 -1.96
CA GLY A 71 16.66 -26.60 -3.09
C GLY A 71 16.04 -25.26 -2.68
N VAL A 72 16.62 -24.15 -3.17
CA VAL A 72 16.09 -22.81 -2.94
C VAL A 72 14.77 -22.63 -3.69
N VAL A 73 13.76 -22.16 -2.98
CA VAL A 73 12.45 -21.83 -3.50
C VAL A 73 12.33 -20.32 -3.70
N GLN A 74 11.77 -19.93 -4.84
CA GLN A 74 11.53 -18.52 -5.14
C GLN A 74 10.45 -17.95 -4.21
N HIS A 75 10.71 -16.78 -3.64
CA HIS A 75 9.86 -16.15 -2.65
C HIS A 75 9.81 -14.64 -2.81
N ALA A 76 8.81 -14.01 -2.20
CA ALA A 76 8.55 -12.59 -2.18
C ALA A 76 8.21 -12.14 -0.75
N PHE A 77 8.47 -10.87 -0.47
CA PHE A 77 8.00 -10.18 0.74
C PHE A 77 6.93 -9.18 0.34
N CYS A 78 5.70 -9.42 0.78
CA CYS A 78 4.53 -8.64 0.41
C CYS A 78 4.12 -7.76 1.57
N GLU A 79 4.15 -6.46 1.35
CA GLU A 79 3.55 -5.49 2.26
C GLU A 79 2.03 -5.68 2.25
N ILE A 80 1.41 -5.54 3.42
CA ILE A 80 -0.05 -5.46 3.52
C ILE A 80 -0.40 -3.99 3.42
N GLU A 81 -1.14 -3.64 2.38
CA GLU A 81 -1.64 -2.28 2.16
C GLU A 81 -2.94 -2.06 2.92
N ASP A 82 -3.22 -0.81 3.28
CA ASP A 82 -4.51 -0.44 3.87
C ASP A 82 -5.62 -0.70 2.86
N GLN A 83 -6.71 -1.29 3.32
CA GLN A 83 -7.85 -1.57 2.46
C GLN A 83 -8.69 -0.31 2.38
N THR A 84 -8.85 0.20 1.16
CA THR A 84 -9.71 1.35 0.89
C THR A 84 -11.00 0.82 0.28
N GLU A 85 -12.08 0.81 1.06
CA GLU A 85 -13.41 0.45 0.57
C GLU A 85 -14.18 1.71 0.17
N GLN A 86 -14.71 1.71 -1.05
CA GLN A 86 -15.61 2.76 -1.51
C GLN A 86 -17.05 2.28 -1.38
N ASN A 87 -17.72 2.72 -0.32
CA ASN A 87 -19.09 2.36 -0.04
C ASN A 87 -20.06 3.40 -0.60
N THR A 88 -21.13 2.94 -1.27
CA THR A 88 -22.20 3.82 -1.73
C THR A 88 -23.20 4.03 -0.61
N VAL A 89 -23.37 5.28 -0.18
CA VAL A 89 -24.36 5.68 0.83
C VAL A 89 -25.57 6.29 0.14
N ALA A 90 -26.77 5.82 0.50
CA ALA A 90 -28.02 6.33 -0.04
C ALA A 90 -28.70 7.27 0.95
N HIS A 91 -29.05 8.46 0.48
CA HIS A 91 -29.73 9.50 1.25
C HIS A 91 -31.15 9.68 0.71
N PRO A 92 -32.20 9.60 1.54
CA PRO A 92 -33.54 9.97 1.12
C PRO A 92 -33.56 11.43 0.65
N ALA A 93 -34.22 11.70 -0.47
CA ALA A 93 -34.37 13.05 -0.99
C ALA A 93 -35.85 13.39 -1.13
N ALA A 94 -36.22 14.66 -0.87
CA ALA A 94 -37.61 15.07 -1.03
C ALA A 94 -37.96 15.11 -2.52
N LEU A 95 -39.14 14.57 -2.84
CA LEU A 95 -39.60 14.35 -4.21
C LEU A 95 -40.87 15.16 -4.47
N TYR A 96 -40.89 15.91 -5.57
CA TYR A 96 -42.03 16.74 -5.96
C TYR A 96 -42.43 16.46 -7.40
N GLY A 97 -43.66 15.95 -7.60
CA GLY A 97 -44.21 15.68 -8.92
C GLY A 97 -44.78 16.92 -9.59
N LEU A 98 -44.52 17.07 -10.89
CA LEU A 98 -45.03 18.15 -11.72
C LEU A 98 -45.97 17.59 -12.79
N PRO A 99 -47.17 18.17 -12.98
CA PRO A 99 -48.04 17.81 -14.10
C PRO A 99 -47.36 18.18 -15.44
N PRO A 100 -47.77 17.57 -16.56
CA PRO A 100 -47.22 17.92 -17.86
C PRO A 100 -47.47 19.41 -18.17
N GLY A 101 -46.38 20.18 -18.35
CA GLY A 101 -46.47 21.50 -18.97
C GLY A 101 -46.73 21.33 -20.46
N ARG A 102 -47.78 21.96 -21.01
CA ARG A 102 -47.92 22.06 -22.47
C ARG A 102 -46.69 22.81 -22.99
N ARG A 103 -46.01 22.26 -24.00
CA ARG A 103 -44.89 22.94 -24.67
C ARG A 103 -45.38 24.36 -25.05
N PRO A 104 -44.70 25.43 -24.63
CA PRO A 104 -45.05 26.76 -25.12
C PRO A 104 -44.79 26.77 -26.62
N ALA A 105 -45.85 26.90 -27.42
CA ALA A 105 -45.69 27.69 -28.63
C ALA A 105 -45.17 29.06 -28.17
N GLU A 106 -44.17 29.56 -28.87
CA GLU A 106 -43.39 30.76 -28.56
C GLU A 106 -44.13 31.82 -27.71
N HIS A 107 -43.51 32.21 -26.59
CA HIS A 107 -43.86 33.35 -25.74
C HIS A 107 -45.20 33.33 -24.98
N LEU A 108 -45.31 32.57 -23.88
CA LEU A 108 -46.16 32.98 -22.74
C LEU A 108 -45.53 32.50 -21.42
N GLY A 109 -45.05 33.45 -20.62
CA GLY A 109 -44.39 33.21 -19.34
C GLY A 109 -45.34 32.71 -18.26
N GLY A 110 -45.18 31.45 -17.85
CA GLY A 110 -45.64 30.98 -16.55
C GLY A 110 -44.55 31.21 -15.52
N GLN A 111 -44.78 32.09 -14.53
CA GLN A 111 -43.84 32.33 -13.45
C GLN A 111 -44.05 31.30 -12.34
N LEU A 112 -43.00 30.54 -12.01
CA LEU A 112 -42.92 29.70 -10.82
C LEU A 112 -42.58 30.59 -9.63
N ALA A 113 -43.56 30.92 -8.79
CA ALA A 113 -43.32 31.62 -7.52
C ALA A 113 -43.00 30.59 -6.43
N ILE A 114 -41.79 30.67 -5.86
CA ILE A 114 -41.32 29.83 -4.77
C ILE A 114 -41.12 30.73 -3.56
N ASP A 115 -41.89 30.49 -2.50
CA ASP A 115 -41.69 31.16 -1.22
C ASP A 115 -40.88 30.23 -0.31
N THR A 116 -39.66 30.63 0.02
CA THR A 116 -38.67 29.79 0.74
C THR A 116 -38.63 30.06 2.25
N ALA A 117 -39.59 30.79 2.81
CA ALA A 117 -39.51 31.22 4.21
C ALA A 117 -39.68 30.09 5.24
N ASP A 118 -40.60 29.11 5.05
CA ASP A 118 -40.92 28.11 6.10
C ASP A 118 -41.31 26.70 5.58
N GLY A 119 -40.87 26.33 4.38
CA GLY A 119 -41.14 25.03 3.77
C GLY A 119 -41.51 25.20 2.29
N LEU A 120 -40.91 24.39 1.42
CA LEU A 120 -41.04 24.50 -0.04
C LEU A 120 -42.52 24.33 -0.45
N SER A 121 -43.24 25.43 -0.66
CA SER A 121 -44.59 25.41 -1.22
C SER A 121 -44.54 25.90 -2.67
N MET A 122 -44.82 25.00 -3.60
CA MET A 122 -44.88 25.33 -5.03
C MET A 122 -46.33 25.60 -5.40
N ARG A 123 -46.64 26.83 -5.85
CA ARG A 123 -47.98 27.21 -6.31
C ARG A 123 -47.93 27.51 -7.81
N TRP A 124 -48.49 26.61 -8.62
CA TRP A 124 -48.60 26.82 -10.07
C TRP A 124 -49.79 27.72 -10.37
N GLN A 125 -49.54 28.96 -10.82
CA GLN A 125 -50.59 29.88 -11.24
C GLN A 125 -50.92 29.63 -12.71
N ARG A 126 -52.09 29.01 -12.92
CA ARG A 126 -52.71 28.77 -14.22
C ARG A 126 -53.21 30.10 -14.81
N SER A 127 -52.74 30.49 -16.00
CA SER A 127 -53.49 31.39 -16.87
C SER A 127 -54.74 30.63 -17.34
N GLU A 128 -55.92 31.25 -17.26
CA GLU A 128 -57.26 30.62 -17.36
C GLU A 128 -57.41 29.55 -18.47
N PRO A 129 -58.17 28.47 -18.23
CA PRO A 129 -58.29 27.37 -19.18
C PRO A 129 -59.21 27.69 -20.36
N GLU A 130 -58.75 27.46 -21.60
CA GLU A 130 -59.66 27.23 -22.73
C GLU A 130 -60.32 25.85 -22.60
N GLU A 131 -61.64 25.81 -22.77
CA GLU A 131 -62.48 24.61 -22.70
C GLU A 131 -62.15 23.61 -23.83
N GLY A 132 -61.97 22.33 -23.49
CA GLY A 132 -62.10 21.23 -24.47
C GLY A 132 -61.00 20.17 -24.54
N ALA A 133 -59.95 20.22 -23.73
CA ALA A 133 -58.93 19.16 -23.70
C ALA A 133 -58.81 18.53 -22.31
N SER A 134 -59.21 17.27 -22.19
CA SER A 134 -59.01 16.46 -20.98
C SER A 134 -57.51 16.41 -20.68
N ALA A 135 -57.07 17.11 -19.64
CA ALA A 135 -55.71 17.00 -19.15
C ALA A 135 -55.56 15.61 -18.52
N GLU A 136 -54.72 14.75 -19.10
CA GLU A 136 -54.38 13.47 -18.48
C GLU A 136 -53.83 13.74 -17.07
N ALA A 137 -54.48 13.19 -16.06
CA ALA A 137 -54.12 13.40 -14.66
C ALA A 137 -52.86 12.62 -14.28
N GLY A 138 -52.04 13.19 -13.38
CA GLY A 138 -50.83 12.57 -12.83
C GLY A 138 -49.55 13.38 -13.06
N ALA A 139 -48.52 13.13 -12.25
CA ALA A 139 -47.20 13.75 -12.41
C ALA A 139 -46.46 13.15 -13.61
N PHE A 140 -45.92 14.00 -14.47
CA PHE A 140 -45.10 13.61 -15.61
C PHE A 140 -43.60 13.70 -15.29
N GLU A 141 -43.19 14.79 -14.65
CA GLU A 141 -41.80 15.04 -14.26
C GLU A 141 -41.67 15.12 -12.74
N TYR A 142 -40.44 14.98 -12.25
CA TYR A 142 -40.17 15.08 -10.82
C TYR A 142 -38.96 15.95 -10.53
N ILE A 143 -39.07 16.79 -9.51
CA ILE A 143 -37.94 17.49 -8.91
C ILE A 143 -37.53 16.76 -7.62
N VAL A 144 -36.24 16.48 -7.51
CA VAL A 144 -35.59 15.90 -6.35
C VAL A 144 -34.80 17.00 -5.65
N ASP A 145 -35.13 17.30 -4.39
CA ASP A 145 -34.40 18.25 -3.56
C ASP A 145 -33.25 17.52 -2.83
N ALA A 146 -32.03 17.84 -3.23
CA ALA A 146 -30.80 17.27 -2.72
C ALA A 146 -30.03 18.24 -1.81
N ARG A 147 -30.61 19.40 -1.45
CA ARG A 147 -29.93 20.43 -0.64
C ARG A 147 -29.47 19.94 0.74
N GLY A 148 -30.13 18.92 1.29
CA GLY A 148 -29.76 18.31 2.57
C GLY A 148 -28.52 17.41 2.51
N VAL A 149 -27.99 17.11 1.31
CA VAL A 149 -26.81 16.26 1.12
C VAL A 149 -25.58 17.15 0.92
N GLU A 150 -24.67 17.13 1.89
CA GLU A 150 -23.45 17.93 1.82
C GLU A 150 -22.35 17.27 0.98
N GLN A 151 -22.30 15.94 0.90
CA GLN A 151 -21.25 15.26 0.14
C GLN A 151 -21.50 15.34 -1.37
N PRO A 152 -20.44 15.25 -2.22
CA PRO A 152 -20.63 15.09 -3.66
C PRO A 152 -21.50 13.89 -3.97
N VAL A 153 -22.50 14.11 -4.82
CA VAL A 153 -23.44 13.11 -5.27
C VAL A 153 -22.86 12.43 -6.51
N ALA A 154 -22.78 11.11 -6.47
CA ALA A 154 -22.29 10.25 -7.55
C ALA A 154 -23.42 9.55 -8.32
N GLY A 155 -24.66 9.60 -7.83
CA GLY A 155 -25.78 8.95 -8.50
C GLY A 155 -27.12 9.22 -7.86
N ILE A 156 -28.16 8.61 -8.44
CA ILE A 156 -29.51 8.61 -7.90
C ILE A 156 -30.14 7.23 -8.09
N ARG A 157 -30.77 6.70 -7.05
CA ARG A 157 -31.57 5.47 -7.09
C ARG A 157 -33.05 5.82 -7.09
N LEU A 158 -33.80 5.21 -8.00
CA LEU A 158 -35.20 5.52 -8.27
C LEU A 158 -36.06 4.29 -7.97
N ASP A 159 -37.08 4.44 -7.13
CA ASP A 159 -38.17 3.47 -7.03
C ASP A 159 -39.27 3.86 -8.01
N TRP A 160 -39.34 3.17 -9.14
CA TRP A 160 -40.19 3.52 -10.26
C TRP A 160 -41.14 2.39 -10.66
N ARG A 161 -42.22 2.77 -11.34
CA ARG A 161 -43.28 1.89 -11.85
C ARG A 161 -43.82 2.42 -13.18
N TRP A 162 -43.44 1.79 -14.28
CA TRP A 162 -43.99 2.10 -15.59
C TRP A 162 -43.97 0.85 -16.48
N ARG A 163 -44.92 0.74 -17.39
CA ARG A 163 -44.92 -0.25 -18.48
C ARG A 163 -45.23 0.45 -19.79
N SER A 164 -44.44 0.17 -20.81
CA SER A 164 -44.71 0.60 -22.18
C SER A 164 -46.01 -0.03 -22.70
N PRO A 165 -46.60 0.48 -23.80
CA PRO A 165 -47.77 -0.13 -24.43
C PRO A 165 -47.58 -1.61 -24.81
N GLU A 166 -46.35 -2.04 -25.07
CA GLU A 166 -45.95 -3.42 -25.37
C GLU A 166 -45.78 -4.28 -24.10
N GLY A 167 -46.06 -3.72 -22.92
CA GLY A 167 -46.00 -4.40 -21.63
C GLY A 167 -44.61 -4.45 -20.99
N ARG A 168 -43.61 -3.76 -21.55
CA ARG A 168 -42.23 -3.79 -21.07
C ARG A 168 -42.02 -2.79 -19.92
N GLN A 169 -41.35 -3.21 -18.85
CA GLN A 169 -40.89 -2.29 -17.80
C GLN A 169 -39.55 -1.68 -18.24
N GLU A 170 -39.64 -0.75 -19.19
CA GLU A 170 -38.52 0.00 -19.75
C GLU A 170 -38.95 1.46 -19.84
N LEU A 171 -38.18 2.37 -19.24
CA LEU A 171 -38.47 3.80 -19.24
C LEU A 171 -37.20 4.61 -19.51
N PRO A 172 -37.02 5.13 -20.74
CA PRO A 172 -35.97 6.11 -21.01
C PRO A 172 -36.28 7.42 -20.28
N ILE A 173 -35.27 7.97 -19.61
CA ILE A 173 -35.34 9.24 -18.88
C ILE A 173 -34.13 10.13 -19.19
N ARG A 174 -34.31 11.44 -19.01
CA ARG A 174 -33.28 12.47 -18.99
C ARG A 174 -33.22 13.11 -17.61
N ILE A 175 -32.03 13.51 -17.18
CA ILE A 175 -31.82 14.18 -15.89
C ILE A 175 -31.19 15.56 -16.13
N ALA A 176 -31.79 16.58 -15.55
CA ALA A 176 -31.24 17.94 -15.49
C ALA A 176 -30.97 18.36 -14.05
N ALA A 177 -30.08 19.34 -13.86
CA ALA A 177 -29.76 19.92 -12.56
C ALA A 177 -29.96 21.44 -12.59
N SER A 178 -30.28 22.00 -11.43
CA SER A 178 -30.41 23.44 -11.23
C SER A 178 -30.00 23.83 -9.80
N ASP A 179 -29.50 25.06 -9.65
CA ASP A 179 -29.17 25.64 -8.35
C ASP A 179 -30.25 26.61 -7.85
N ASP A 180 -31.18 27.03 -8.72
CA ASP A 180 -32.18 28.10 -8.51
C ASP A 180 -33.61 27.72 -8.95
N LEU A 181 -33.80 26.51 -9.49
CA LEU A 181 -35.06 25.98 -10.07
C LEU A 181 -35.54 26.67 -11.36
N ASP A 182 -34.79 27.64 -11.87
CA ASP A 182 -35.10 28.36 -13.11
C ASP A 182 -34.16 27.94 -14.25
N GLN A 183 -32.85 28.00 -14.01
CA GLN A 183 -31.84 27.64 -14.99
C GLN A 183 -31.48 26.15 -14.87
N TRP A 184 -31.83 25.38 -15.89
CA TRP A 184 -31.63 23.92 -15.91
C TRP A 184 -30.55 23.52 -16.91
N ARG A 185 -29.55 22.77 -16.43
CA ARG A 185 -28.52 22.14 -17.26
C ARG A 185 -28.74 20.63 -17.34
N THR A 186 -28.64 20.05 -18.52
CA THR A 186 -28.73 18.58 -18.66
C THR A 186 -27.46 17.94 -18.10
N VAL A 187 -27.61 16.98 -17.18
CA VAL A 187 -26.51 16.23 -16.55
C VAL A 187 -26.43 14.78 -17.06
N VAL A 188 -27.56 14.18 -17.40
CA VAL A 188 -27.64 12.88 -18.09
C VAL A 188 -28.57 13.07 -19.27
N THR A 189 -28.01 13.02 -20.48
CA THR A 189 -28.76 13.28 -21.72
C THR A 189 -29.86 12.24 -21.94
N ARG A 190 -29.55 10.96 -21.70
CA ARG A 190 -30.50 9.85 -21.75
C ARG A 190 -29.95 8.65 -21.01
N THR A 191 -30.79 7.99 -20.24
CA THR A 191 -30.55 6.68 -19.63
C THR A 191 -31.86 5.90 -19.64
N THR A 192 -31.82 4.59 -19.44
CA THR A 192 -33.02 3.74 -19.48
C THR A 192 -33.16 2.98 -18.17
N LEU A 193 -34.27 3.21 -17.49
CA LEU A 193 -34.66 2.37 -16.35
C LEU A 193 -35.26 1.08 -16.89
N LEU A 194 -34.82 -0.06 -16.38
CA LEU A 194 -35.21 -1.38 -16.86
C LEU A 194 -35.50 -2.31 -15.69
N ARG A 195 -36.60 -3.05 -15.73
CA ARG A 195 -36.91 -4.12 -14.77
C ARG A 195 -37.40 -5.34 -15.53
N LEU A 196 -36.76 -6.49 -15.35
CA LEU A 196 -37.20 -7.76 -15.96
C LEU A 196 -37.95 -8.61 -14.94
N ASP A 197 -39.14 -9.08 -15.30
CA ASP A 197 -39.90 -10.02 -14.47
C ASP A 197 -39.18 -11.38 -14.45
N GLY A 198 -38.82 -11.89 -13.26
CA GLY A 198 -38.08 -13.16 -13.10
C GLY A 198 -36.74 -13.08 -12.37
N GLU A 199 -36.46 -11.97 -11.68
CA GLU A 199 -35.35 -11.74 -10.73
C GLU A 199 -33.94 -12.03 -11.25
N ALA A 200 -33.34 -11.04 -11.93
CA ALA A 200 -31.88 -10.89 -11.98
C ALA A 200 -31.41 -9.50 -12.45
N LEU A 201 -32.25 -8.76 -13.19
CA LEU A 201 -31.83 -7.52 -13.82
C LEU A 201 -32.81 -6.36 -13.55
N GLU A 202 -32.36 -5.44 -12.70
CA GLU A 202 -33.00 -4.15 -12.47
C GLU A 202 -31.96 -3.03 -12.61
N THR A 203 -32.24 -2.07 -13.48
CA THR A 203 -31.50 -0.80 -13.57
C THR A 203 -32.37 0.30 -13.02
N ALA A 204 -32.19 0.57 -11.73
CA ALA A 204 -32.90 1.61 -10.98
C ALA A 204 -31.96 2.72 -10.46
N ALA A 205 -30.64 2.52 -10.55
CA ALA A 205 -29.63 3.51 -10.20
C ALA A 205 -29.03 4.14 -11.46
N VAL A 206 -28.93 5.46 -11.45
CA VAL A 206 -28.34 6.26 -12.53
C VAL A 206 -27.11 6.96 -11.99
N ALA A 207 -25.95 6.74 -12.62
CA ALA A 207 -24.73 7.46 -12.30
C ALA A 207 -24.85 8.93 -12.71
N LEU A 208 -24.34 9.81 -11.87
CA LEU A 208 -24.26 11.25 -12.11
C LEU A 208 -22.79 11.67 -12.06
N PRO A 209 -22.37 12.70 -12.80
CA PRO A 209 -21.06 13.32 -12.58
C PRO A 209 -20.93 13.73 -11.11
N GLU A 210 -19.82 13.38 -10.46
CA GLU A 210 -19.63 13.69 -9.04
C GLU A 210 -19.63 15.21 -8.80
N HIS A 211 -20.68 15.68 -8.14
CA HIS A 211 -20.88 17.11 -7.87
C HIS A 211 -21.88 17.30 -6.73
N ARG A 212 -21.87 18.46 -6.07
CA ARG A 212 -22.98 18.85 -5.17
C ARG A 212 -24.17 19.33 -6.00
N TYR A 213 -25.31 18.64 -5.96
CA TYR A 213 -26.52 19.08 -6.65
C TYR A 213 -27.51 19.66 -5.64
N ARG A 214 -28.13 20.80 -5.93
CA ARG A 214 -29.22 21.34 -5.11
C ARG A 214 -30.57 20.75 -5.55
N PHE A 215 -30.85 20.80 -6.85
CA PHE A 215 -32.08 20.25 -7.42
C PHE A 215 -31.78 19.41 -8.67
N LEU A 216 -32.42 18.26 -8.77
CA LEU A 216 -32.40 17.40 -9.95
C LEU A 216 -33.81 17.27 -10.52
N ARG A 217 -33.97 17.34 -11.84
CA ARG A 217 -35.23 17.16 -12.55
C ARG A 217 -35.17 15.90 -13.40
N LEU A 218 -36.09 14.99 -13.15
CA LEU A 218 -36.25 13.70 -13.81
C LEU A 218 -37.37 13.80 -14.85
N ILE A 219 -37.03 13.54 -16.10
CA ILE A 219 -37.91 13.77 -17.24
C ILE A 219 -38.01 12.46 -18.03
N PRO A 220 -39.15 11.76 -18.05
CA PRO A 220 -39.33 10.59 -18.90
C PRO A 220 -39.40 11.01 -20.37
N GLU A 221 -38.88 10.16 -21.27
CA GLU A 221 -38.97 10.38 -22.72
C GLU A 221 -40.23 9.77 -23.34
N ASP A 222 -40.94 8.89 -22.61
CA ASP A 222 -42.28 8.46 -22.98
C ASP A 222 -43.31 9.43 -22.40
N GLU A 223 -43.94 10.24 -23.26
CA GLU A 223 -44.95 11.22 -22.86
C GLU A 223 -46.19 10.59 -22.20
N ARG A 224 -46.35 9.27 -22.23
CA ARG A 224 -47.44 8.56 -21.53
C ARG A 224 -47.10 8.22 -20.07
N ALA A 225 -45.83 8.31 -19.67
CA ALA A 225 -45.41 7.98 -18.32
C ALA A 225 -46.05 8.95 -17.30
N ARG A 226 -46.99 8.46 -16.50
CA ARG A 226 -47.67 9.22 -15.43
C ARG A 226 -47.49 8.52 -14.10
N ASP A 227 -47.27 9.29 -13.05
CA ASP A 227 -47.04 8.82 -11.68
C ASP A 227 -46.03 7.66 -11.60
N TRP A 228 -45.02 7.75 -12.47
CA TRP A 228 -44.07 6.69 -12.77
C TRP A 228 -43.01 6.53 -11.69
N LEU A 229 -42.83 7.52 -10.81
CA LEU A 229 -41.84 7.50 -9.74
C LEU A 229 -42.53 7.54 -8.37
N ARG A 230 -42.11 6.64 -7.48
CA ARG A 230 -42.58 6.55 -6.10
C ARG A 230 -41.62 7.23 -5.13
N ASN A 231 -40.32 6.99 -5.29
CA ASN A 231 -39.30 7.51 -4.41
C ASN A 231 -37.97 7.73 -5.14
N ALA A 232 -37.13 8.59 -4.59
CA ALA A 232 -35.77 8.83 -5.05
C ALA A 232 -34.80 8.93 -3.88
N GLN A 233 -33.62 8.33 -4.04
CA GLN A 233 -32.52 8.42 -3.11
C GLN A 233 -31.29 8.94 -3.83
N VAL A 234 -30.63 9.93 -3.26
CA VAL A 234 -29.37 10.47 -3.76
C VAL A 234 -28.22 9.59 -3.26
N LEU A 235 -27.28 9.25 -4.13
CA LEU A 235 -26.16 8.36 -3.83
C LEU A 235 -24.87 9.16 -3.70
N THR A 236 -24.15 8.98 -2.60
CA THR A 236 -22.81 9.56 -2.37
C THR A 236 -21.81 8.44 -2.19
N THR A 237 -20.54 8.70 -2.48
CA THR A 237 -19.44 7.79 -2.21
C THR A 237 -18.82 8.11 -0.85
N ARG A 238 -18.61 7.09 -0.02
CA ARG A 238 -17.85 7.18 1.22
C ARG A 238 -16.66 6.25 1.12
N THR A 239 -15.48 6.83 1.19
CA THR A 239 -14.23 6.08 1.28
C THR A 239 -13.96 5.76 2.75
N GLU A 240 -13.93 4.48 3.09
CA GLU A 240 -13.51 3.98 4.39
C GLU A 240 -12.16 3.31 4.23
N VAL A 241 -11.20 3.68 5.07
CA VAL A 241 -9.85 3.12 5.05
C VAL A 241 -9.72 2.21 6.27
N GLU A 242 -9.72 0.91 6.04
CA GLU A 242 -9.38 -0.07 7.05
C GLU A 242 -7.85 -0.19 7.13
N SER A 243 -7.29 0.31 8.23
CA SER A 243 -5.84 0.34 8.45
C SER A 243 -5.33 -1.04 8.86
N VAL A 244 -4.21 -1.45 8.29
CA VAL A 244 -3.56 -2.72 8.68
C VAL A 244 -3.09 -2.63 10.15
N PRO A 245 -3.37 -3.63 11.00
CA PRO A 245 -2.90 -3.63 12.37
C PRO A 245 -1.37 -3.66 12.42
N LEU A 246 -0.77 -2.68 13.10
CA LEU A 246 0.68 -2.57 13.23
C LEU A 246 1.21 -3.46 14.36
N ILE A 247 2.39 -4.03 14.13
CA ILE A 247 3.16 -4.73 15.14
C ILE A 247 4.13 -3.73 15.77
N TRP A 248 3.96 -3.47 17.07
CA TRP A 248 4.80 -2.57 17.83
C TRP A 248 6.10 -3.25 18.27
N ALA A 249 7.23 -2.58 18.02
CA ALA A 249 8.54 -3.01 18.50
C ALA A 249 9.23 -1.87 19.27
N GLU A 250 9.84 -2.23 20.40
CA GLU A 250 10.73 -1.35 21.13
C GLU A 250 12.02 -1.11 20.34
N THR A 251 12.52 0.12 20.40
CA THR A 251 13.80 0.49 19.82
C THR A 251 14.94 0.25 20.81
N GLU A 252 16.12 -0.07 20.30
CA GLU A 252 17.30 -0.25 21.14
C GLU A 252 17.91 1.12 21.45
N ARG A 253 18.05 1.45 22.72
CA ARG A 253 18.66 2.72 23.13
C ARG A 253 20.17 2.67 22.91
N SER A 254 20.70 3.53 22.04
CA SER A 254 22.13 3.61 21.74
C SER A 254 22.87 4.66 22.57
N ALA A 255 22.18 5.74 22.96
CA ALA A 255 22.69 6.75 23.88
C ALA A 255 21.51 7.39 24.63
N ALA A 256 21.72 7.74 25.90
CA ALA A 256 20.65 8.18 26.79
C ALA A 256 21.04 9.49 27.49
N ASP A 257 20.42 10.59 27.08
CA ASP A 257 20.20 11.78 27.92
C ASP A 257 18.69 11.92 28.12
N ALA A 258 18.26 12.39 29.29
CA ALA A 258 16.86 12.67 29.61
C ALA A 258 16.22 13.62 28.59
N LEU A 259 17.00 14.55 28.03
CA LEU A 259 16.54 15.53 27.05
C LEU A 259 16.92 15.21 25.59
N ASP A 260 17.91 14.33 25.36
CA ASP A 260 18.37 13.93 24.02
C ASP A 260 18.72 12.43 24.00
N SER A 261 17.75 11.63 23.57
CA SER A 261 17.91 10.17 23.49
C SER A 261 18.11 9.72 22.05
N ARG A 262 19.02 8.76 21.85
CA ARG A 262 19.27 8.13 20.55
C ARG A 262 18.89 6.66 20.60
N PHE A 263 18.25 6.21 19.53
CA PHE A 263 17.76 4.86 19.40
C PHE A 263 18.15 4.25 18.05
N ARG A 264 18.17 2.93 18.01
CA ARG A 264 18.32 2.11 16.81
C ARG A 264 17.05 1.29 16.64
N SER A 265 16.52 1.27 15.41
CA SER A 265 15.41 0.39 15.07
C SER A 265 15.82 -1.07 15.28
N SER A 266 14.95 -1.82 15.95
CA SER A 266 15.10 -3.26 16.15
C SER A 266 14.66 -4.07 14.94
N ARG A 267 14.04 -3.44 13.93
CA ARG A 267 13.51 -4.14 12.76
C ARG A 267 13.96 -3.52 11.42
N PRO A 268 14.34 -4.37 10.45
CA PRO A 268 14.59 -3.98 9.07
C PRO A 268 13.28 -3.81 8.28
N ALA A 269 12.39 -2.92 8.71
CA ALA A 269 11.08 -2.74 8.09
C ALA A 269 10.66 -1.26 8.07
N PRO A 270 9.78 -0.85 7.14
CA PRO A 270 9.27 0.51 7.12
C PRO A 270 8.30 0.76 8.28
N ALA A 271 8.66 1.66 9.20
CA ALA A 271 7.77 2.10 10.27
C ALA A 271 6.78 3.15 9.75
N ARG A 272 5.52 3.05 10.15
CA ARG A 272 4.44 4.01 9.78
C ARG A 272 3.95 4.85 10.95
N GLN A 273 4.12 4.34 12.17
CA GLN A 273 3.73 5.03 13.40
C GLN A 273 4.84 4.96 14.44
N TRP A 274 4.76 5.85 15.41
CA TRP A 274 5.59 5.84 16.60
C TRP A 274 4.76 6.19 17.83
N ARG A 275 5.26 5.80 18.99
CA ARG A 275 4.76 6.26 20.28
C ARG A 275 5.90 6.24 21.29
N LEU A 276 5.74 7.00 22.37
CA LEU A 276 6.68 6.98 23.48
C LEU A 276 6.07 6.26 24.67
N THR A 277 6.93 5.67 25.49
CA THR A 277 6.58 5.36 26.88
C THR A 277 7.32 6.34 27.76
N LEU A 278 6.57 7.24 28.39
CA LEU A 278 7.08 8.19 29.37
C LEU A 278 7.19 7.52 30.75
N PRO A 279 8.14 7.94 31.61
CA PRO A 279 8.34 7.35 32.93
C PRO A 279 7.26 7.78 33.94
N GLY A 280 6.01 7.40 33.69
CA GLY A 280 4.85 7.70 34.52
C GLY A 280 3.64 8.19 33.72
N PRO A 281 2.43 8.06 34.28
CA PRO A 281 1.20 8.46 33.62
C PRO A 281 0.97 9.97 33.67
N ASN A 282 0.07 10.45 32.80
CA ASN A 282 -0.45 11.84 32.79
C ASN A 282 0.64 12.91 32.68
N ARG A 283 1.63 12.69 31.82
CA ARG A 283 2.72 13.65 31.56
C ARG A 283 2.55 14.26 30.19
N VAL A 284 2.99 15.51 30.05
CA VAL A 284 3.00 16.24 28.77
C VAL A 284 4.42 16.69 28.48
N LEU A 285 4.91 16.42 27.27
CA LEU A 285 6.21 16.87 26.78
C LEU A 285 6.04 17.53 25.42
N GLU A 286 6.82 18.57 25.14
CA GLU A 286 7.03 19.03 23.77
C GLU A 286 8.27 18.31 23.23
N VAL A 287 8.15 17.60 22.12
CA VAL A 287 9.24 16.76 21.60
C VAL A 287 9.51 17.02 20.12
N ARG A 288 10.74 16.74 19.70
CA ARG A 288 11.10 16.58 18.30
C ARG A 288 11.63 15.16 18.08
N LEU A 289 11.01 14.44 17.15
CA LEU A 289 11.49 13.15 16.68
C LEU A 289 12.15 13.32 15.31
N SER A 290 13.37 12.81 15.17
CA SER A 290 14.11 12.77 13.91
C SER A 290 14.65 11.39 13.63
N SER A 291 14.85 11.06 12.35
CA SER A 291 15.46 9.80 11.93
C SER A 291 16.45 9.98 10.77
N ARG A 292 17.30 8.97 10.57
CA ARG A 292 18.21 8.88 9.42
C ARG A 292 18.57 7.42 9.11
N ALA A 293 18.94 7.16 7.86
CA ALA A 293 19.27 5.82 7.39
C ALA A 293 20.55 5.26 8.03
N ASP A 294 21.59 6.08 8.14
CA ASP A 294 22.91 5.70 8.66
C ASP A 294 23.64 6.88 9.33
N GLU A 295 24.85 6.63 9.82
CA GLU A 295 25.67 7.62 10.54
C GLU A 295 26.09 8.83 9.70
N THR A 296 26.09 8.71 8.38
CA THR A 296 26.53 9.76 7.43
C THR A 296 25.37 10.57 6.88
N ALA A 297 24.16 10.00 6.88
CA ALA A 297 22.95 10.68 6.46
C ALA A 297 22.58 11.84 7.39
N ALA A 298 21.98 12.89 6.81
CA ALA A 298 21.43 14.01 7.57
C ALA A 298 20.17 13.58 8.35
N TRP A 299 19.99 14.14 9.54
CA TRP A 299 18.76 13.96 10.32
C TRP A 299 17.56 14.57 9.59
N ARG A 300 16.48 13.79 9.46
CA ARG A 300 15.19 14.24 8.95
C ARG A 300 14.20 14.32 10.10
N GLN A 301 13.61 15.48 10.30
CA GLN A 301 12.53 15.64 11.26
C GLN A 301 11.31 14.83 10.81
N ARG A 302 10.79 13.99 11.71
CA ARG A 302 9.59 13.18 11.50
C ARG A 302 8.38 13.76 12.22
N PHE A 303 8.61 14.39 13.37
CA PHE A 303 7.57 15.03 14.15
C PHE A 303 8.16 16.16 15.01
N GLN A 304 7.36 17.19 15.25
CA GLN A 304 7.59 18.16 16.32
C GLN A 304 6.24 18.61 16.86
N GLY A 305 6.05 18.50 18.18
CA GLY A 305 4.80 18.86 18.82
C GLY A 305 4.65 18.28 20.23
N PRO A 306 3.48 18.49 20.86
CA PRO A 306 3.19 17.97 22.18
C PRO A 306 2.82 16.49 22.13
N VAL A 307 3.21 15.75 23.16
CA VAL A 307 2.78 14.36 23.42
C VAL A 307 2.34 14.21 24.86
N THR A 308 1.30 13.41 25.07
CA THR A 308 0.72 13.17 26.39
C THR A 308 0.71 11.68 26.69
N SER A 309 1.16 11.27 27.88
CA SER A 309 1.04 9.88 28.33
C SER A 309 -0.33 9.59 28.92
N GLY A 310 -0.85 8.40 28.62
CA GLY A 310 -2.10 7.91 29.17
C GLY A 310 -2.03 7.64 30.69
N PRO A 311 -3.19 7.42 31.33
CA PRO A 311 -3.31 7.36 32.78
C PRO A 311 -2.76 6.08 33.44
N GLU A 312 -2.54 5.00 32.69
CA GLU A 312 -2.16 3.69 33.26
C GLU A 312 -0.75 3.24 32.90
N THR A 313 -0.35 3.37 31.63
CA THR A 313 0.87 2.72 31.10
C THR A 313 2.03 3.67 30.87
N GLY A 314 1.81 4.98 30.97
CA GLY A 314 2.80 5.98 30.54
C GLY A 314 2.99 6.06 29.02
N ALA A 315 2.27 5.25 28.24
CA ALA A 315 2.34 5.27 26.77
C ALA A 315 1.59 6.48 26.20
N THR A 316 2.16 7.11 25.17
CA THR A 316 1.48 8.14 24.40
C THR A 316 0.54 7.50 23.38
N GLU A 317 -0.39 8.29 22.87
CA GLU A 317 -1.11 7.92 21.65
C GLU A 317 -0.13 7.70 20.49
N ALA A 318 -0.49 6.77 19.60
CA ALA A 318 0.27 6.52 18.39
C ALA A 318 0.16 7.72 17.45
N GLN A 319 1.29 8.13 16.90
CA GLN A 319 1.40 9.25 15.98
C GLN A 319 1.80 8.72 14.61
N ASP A 320 1.07 9.14 13.58
CA ASP A 320 1.39 8.81 12.19
C ASP A 320 2.65 9.54 11.71
N MET A 321 3.37 8.91 10.80
CA MET A 321 4.47 9.54 10.08
C MET A 321 4.58 9.00 8.65
N ALA A 322 5.34 9.70 7.81
CA ALA A 322 5.72 9.17 6.51
C ALA A 322 6.54 7.88 6.67
N SER A 323 6.12 6.82 5.97
CA SER A 323 6.73 5.50 6.02
C SER A 323 8.24 5.54 5.79
N THR A 324 9.03 4.90 6.66
CA THR A 324 10.50 4.92 6.55
C THR A 324 11.18 3.72 7.17
N SER A 325 12.25 3.23 6.52
CA SER A 325 13.13 2.16 7.02
C SER A 325 14.41 2.71 7.66
N ASP A 326 14.34 3.89 8.26
CA ASP A 326 15.51 4.55 8.85
C ASP A 326 15.98 3.78 10.09
N ALA A 327 17.27 3.49 10.16
CA ALA A 327 17.82 2.67 11.25
C ALA A 327 18.10 3.46 12.53
N LEU A 328 18.36 4.75 12.43
CA LEU A 328 18.78 5.59 13.56
C LEU A 328 17.74 6.67 13.86
N TRP A 329 17.43 6.83 15.14
CA TRP A 329 16.40 7.73 15.65
C TRP A 329 16.95 8.61 16.76
N ARG A 330 16.45 9.84 16.85
CA ARG A 330 16.79 10.81 17.90
C ARG A 330 15.53 11.50 18.39
N LEU A 331 15.38 11.53 19.70
CA LEU A 331 14.29 12.20 20.40
C LEU A 331 14.89 13.34 21.21
N GLU A 332 14.48 14.57 20.89
CA GLU A 332 14.82 15.77 21.66
C GLU A 332 13.58 16.22 22.45
N VAL A 333 13.73 16.43 23.75
CA VAL A 333 12.70 17.04 24.60
C VAL A 333 12.92 18.55 24.59
N LEU A 334 11.98 19.27 24.00
CA LEU A 334 12.03 20.72 23.83
C LEU A 334 11.53 21.45 25.09
N SER A 335 10.52 20.89 25.77
CA SER A 335 10.01 21.39 27.05
C SER A 335 9.30 20.29 27.86
N GLY A 336 9.14 20.51 29.18
CA GLY A 336 8.51 19.55 30.10
C GLY A 336 9.43 18.45 30.60
N GLY A 337 10.74 18.53 30.31
CA GLY A 337 11.73 17.53 30.73
C GLY A 337 11.86 17.35 32.24
N GLU A 338 11.45 18.33 33.05
CA GLU A 338 11.38 18.23 34.50
C GLU A 338 10.44 17.11 34.94
N ALA A 339 9.37 16.87 34.17
CA ALA A 339 8.43 15.80 34.44
C ALA A 339 9.14 14.45 34.44
N LEU A 340 10.15 14.25 33.58
CA LEU A 340 10.86 12.99 33.40
C LEU A 340 11.63 12.51 34.64
N SER A 341 11.91 13.39 35.61
CA SER A 341 12.64 13.03 36.84
C SER A 341 14.01 12.37 36.57
N GLY A 342 14.66 12.74 35.46
CA GLY A 342 15.95 12.18 35.04
C GLY A 342 15.88 10.83 34.33
N GLU A 343 14.70 10.23 34.20
CA GLU A 343 14.51 8.98 33.44
C GLU A 343 14.15 9.29 31.97
N PRO A 344 14.91 8.79 30.99
CA PRO A 344 14.64 9.11 29.60
C PRO A 344 13.52 8.21 29.03
N PRO A 345 12.60 8.74 28.20
CA PRO A 345 11.50 7.96 27.61
C PRO A 345 12.00 6.84 26.69
N SER A 346 11.19 5.79 26.48
CA SER A 346 11.42 4.77 25.44
C SER A 346 10.65 5.12 24.16
N LEU A 347 11.17 4.66 23.02
CA LEU A 347 10.57 4.86 21.72
C LEU A 347 10.13 3.51 21.15
N GLN A 348 8.87 3.41 20.77
CA GLN A 348 8.31 2.28 20.05
C GLN A 348 7.93 2.69 18.64
N LEU A 349 8.19 1.80 17.69
CA LEU A 349 7.84 1.97 16.28
C LEU A 349 6.81 0.92 15.87
N GLY A 350 5.81 1.36 15.10
CA GLY A 350 4.73 0.52 14.57
C GLY A 350 5.02 0.14 13.13
N TYR A 351 5.12 -1.17 12.88
CA TYR A 351 5.42 -1.74 11.57
C TYR A 351 4.22 -2.48 10.99
N PRO A 352 3.90 -2.30 9.71
CA PRO A 352 2.96 -3.20 9.05
C PRO A 352 3.55 -4.61 9.01
N PRO A 353 2.75 -5.66 9.22
CA PRO A 353 3.19 -7.03 9.03
C PRO A 353 3.62 -7.26 7.57
N ILE A 354 4.69 -8.04 7.39
CA ILE A 354 5.12 -8.49 6.06
C ILE A 354 4.62 -9.92 5.87
N ARG A 355 4.02 -10.21 4.71
CA ARG A 355 3.70 -11.58 4.29
C ARG A 355 4.85 -12.16 3.49
N LEU A 356 5.35 -13.32 3.90
CA LEU A 356 6.24 -14.13 3.09
C LEU A 356 5.39 -14.97 2.14
N GLY A 357 5.57 -14.78 0.84
CA GLY A 357 4.97 -15.61 -0.19
C GLY A 357 6.03 -16.42 -0.95
N PHE A 358 5.74 -17.65 -1.35
CA PHE A 358 6.70 -18.49 -2.07
C PHE A 358 6.01 -19.48 -3.03
N LEU A 359 6.70 -19.85 -4.11
CA LEU A 359 6.16 -20.79 -5.10
C LEU A 359 6.23 -22.23 -4.57
N ALA A 360 5.28 -23.08 -4.96
CA ALA A 360 5.25 -24.50 -4.59
C ALA A 360 6.29 -25.33 -5.39
N GLN A 361 7.58 -24.99 -5.25
CA GLN A 361 8.68 -25.62 -6.00
C GLN A 361 9.32 -26.75 -5.20
N GLY A 362 8.91 -27.99 -5.49
CA GLY A 362 9.37 -29.19 -4.80
C GLY A 362 8.46 -29.60 -3.64
N GLU A 363 8.84 -30.67 -2.94
CA GLU A 363 8.03 -31.22 -1.86
C GLU A 363 8.32 -30.54 -0.52
N GLY A 364 7.27 -30.44 0.31
CA GLY A 364 7.39 -30.02 1.70
C GLY A 364 7.89 -31.14 2.63
N PRO A 365 8.11 -30.83 3.92
CA PRO A 365 7.97 -29.52 4.53
C PRO A 365 9.04 -28.55 4.02
N PHE A 366 8.67 -27.29 3.88
CA PHE A 366 9.60 -26.23 3.49
C PHE A 366 10.36 -25.74 4.73
N LEU A 367 11.46 -25.03 4.52
CA LEU A 367 12.29 -24.48 5.59
C LEU A 367 12.53 -23.00 5.33
N LEU A 368 12.09 -22.14 6.25
CA LEU A 368 12.45 -20.73 6.29
C LEU A 368 13.77 -20.58 7.02
N ALA A 369 14.85 -20.26 6.29
CA ALA A 369 16.17 -20.01 6.85
C ALA A 369 16.48 -18.50 6.84
N TYR A 370 17.10 -17.98 7.90
CA TYR A 370 17.34 -16.55 8.04
C TYR A 370 18.58 -16.23 8.88
N GLY A 371 19.12 -15.02 8.70
CA GLY A 371 20.29 -14.52 9.40
C GLY A 371 21.59 -14.98 8.75
N SER A 372 22.07 -14.24 7.75
CA SER A 372 23.32 -14.58 7.07
C SER A 372 24.06 -13.34 6.58
N ARG A 373 25.34 -13.22 6.96
CA ARG A 373 26.30 -12.30 6.33
C ARG A 373 27.18 -12.98 5.28
N ARG A 374 26.99 -14.28 5.08
CA ARG A 374 27.79 -15.13 4.17
C ARG A 374 27.10 -15.31 2.82
N SER A 375 25.77 -15.39 2.81
CA SER A 375 24.98 -15.52 1.60
C SER A 375 24.89 -14.19 0.84
N ALA A 376 24.86 -14.27 -0.48
CA ALA A 376 24.45 -13.16 -1.32
C ALA A 376 22.96 -12.80 -1.04
N PRO A 377 22.52 -11.55 -1.32
CA PRO A 377 21.12 -11.16 -1.16
C PRO A 377 20.18 -12.04 -1.99
N ALA A 378 18.97 -12.27 -1.48
CA ALA A 378 17.89 -12.96 -2.19
C ALA A 378 17.55 -12.21 -3.48
N GLN A 379 17.27 -12.97 -4.53
CA GLN A 379 16.45 -12.45 -5.62
C GLN A 379 15.01 -12.74 -5.22
N VAL A 380 14.29 -11.70 -4.82
CA VAL A 380 12.89 -11.78 -4.44
C VAL A 380 12.00 -11.55 -5.65
N LEU A 381 10.88 -12.25 -5.70
CA LEU A 381 9.84 -12.06 -6.71
C LEU A 381 8.99 -10.83 -6.39
N ASP A 382 8.32 -10.31 -7.41
CA ASP A 382 7.17 -9.43 -7.22
C ASP A 382 6.00 -10.27 -6.67
N CYS A 383 5.27 -9.73 -5.70
CA CYS A 383 4.10 -10.36 -5.10
C CYS A 383 3.01 -10.72 -6.12
N ALA A 384 2.88 -9.95 -7.20
CA ALA A 384 1.95 -10.24 -8.28
C ALA A 384 2.19 -11.61 -8.95
N VAL A 385 3.43 -12.13 -8.91
CA VAL A 385 3.78 -13.43 -9.50
C VAL A 385 3.13 -14.60 -8.74
N LEU A 386 2.81 -14.42 -7.45
CA LEU A 386 2.22 -15.47 -6.62
C LEU A 386 0.75 -15.74 -6.99
N GLY A 387 0.05 -14.73 -7.55
CA GLY A 387 -1.38 -14.74 -7.83
C GLY A 387 -2.23 -14.01 -6.81
N ASP A 388 -3.51 -13.87 -7.13
CA ASP A 388 -4.46 -13.07 -6.34
C ASP A 388 -4.69 -13.65 -4.92
N GLU A 389 -4.69 -14.99 -4.79
CA GLU A 389 -4.86 -15.67 -3.50
C GLU A 389 -3.93 -16.88 -3.35
N PRO A 390 -2.68 -16.69 -2.88
CA PRO A 390 -1.80 -17.79 -2.54
C PRO A 390 -2.38 -18.62 -1.39
N ALA A 391 -2.22 -19.94 -1.43
CA ALA A 391 -2.73 -20.83 -0.40
C ALA A 391 -2.04 -20.55 0.95
N ALA A 392 -2.74 -20.74 2.07
CA ALA A 392 -2.16 -20.49 3.38
C ALA A 392 -1.06 -21.52 3.72
N ALA A 393 -0.01 -21.06 4.39
CA ALA A 393 1.01 -21.90 5.01
C ALA A 393 1.24 -21.47 6.46
N ARG A 394 1.84 -22.37 7.25
CA ARG A 394 2.09 -22.16 8.68
C ARG A 394 3.56 -22.41 9.01
N ALA A 395 4.19 -21.44 9.69
CA ALA A 395 5.50 -21.63 10.28
C ALA A 395 5.37 -22.33 11.65
N GLU A 396 6.08 -23.45 11.81
CA GLU A 396 6.10 -24.24 13.04
C GLU A 396 7.11 -23.65 14.04
N LEU A 397 6.74 -22.53 14.67
CA LEU A 397 7.60 -21.78 15.59
C LEU A 397 8.22 -22.63 16.72
N LYS A 398 7.49 -23.65 17.21
CA LYS A 398 7.98 -24.57 18.24
C LYS A 398 9.08 -25.51 17.75
N GLN A 399 9.24 -25.64 16.44
CA GLN A 399 10.25 -26.48 15.76
C GLN A 399 11.39 -25.64 15.16
N ARG A 400 11.52 -24.38 15.60
CA ARG A 400 12.68 -23.54 15.29
C ARG A 400 13.97 -24.26 15.68
N ARG A 401 14.97 -24.25 14.80
CA ARG A 401 16.26 -24.92 15.00
C ARG A 401 17.42 -24.04 14.57
N GLU A 402 18.55 -24.23 15.23
CA GLU A 402 19.83 -23.69 14.80
C GLU A 402 20.27 -24.41 13.52
N LEU A 403 20.80 -23.65 12.56
CA LEU A 403 21.40 -24.16 11.32
C LEU A 403 22.93 -23.96 11.42
N GLY A 404 23.48 -22.94 10.76
CA GLY A 404 24.89 -22.52 10.88
C GLY A 404 25.21 -21.64 12.09
N GLY A 405 24.21 -21.32 12.91
CA GLY A 405 24.35 -20.58 14.17
C GLY A 405 25.03 -19.21 14.03
N ASN A 406 25.65 -18.75 15.12
CA ASN A 406 26.34 -17.45 15.18
C ASN A 406 27.46 -17.28 14.15
N ALA A 407 28.00 -18.38 13.62
CA ALA A 407 29.00 -18.34 12.57
C ALA A 407 28.42 -17.68 11.30
N ALA A 408 27.18 -18.00 10.92
CA ALA A 408 26.50 -17.46 9.74
C ALA A 408 26.31 -15.93 9.80
N LEU A 409 26.23 -15.36 11.00
CA LEU A 409 26.08 -13.92 11.24
C LEU A 409 27.38 -13.12 11.06
N GLN A 410 28.52 -13.79 10.90
CA GLN A 410 29.82 -13.15 10.69
C GLN A 410 30.12 -13.02 9.21
N ALA A 411 30.72 -11.89 8.83
CA ALA A 411 31.19 -11.69 7.45
C ALA A 411 32.24 -12.76 7.11
N PRO A 412 32.16 -13.39 5.92
CA PRO A 412 33.15 -14.38 5.53
C PRO A 412 34.55 -13.73 5.54
N PRO A 413 35.58 -14.44 6.04
CA PRO A 413 36.93 -13.91 6.03
C PRO A 413 37.30 -13.51 4.60
N LYS A 414 37.83 -12.28 4.42
CA LYS A 414 38.29 -11.81 3.11
C LYS A 414 39.20 -12.90 2.54
N GLN A 415 38.80 -13.51 1.43
CA GLN A 415 39.62 -14.53 0.78
C GLN A 415 40.98 -13.90 0.49
N THR A 416 42.02 -14.41 1.13
CA THR A 416 43.38 -13.96 0.87
C THR A 416 43.62 -14.14 -0.62
N PRO A 417 44.10 -13.11 -1.35
CA PRO A 417 44.20 -13.19 -2.79
C PRO A 417 45.45 -14.01 -3.17
N ILE A 418 45.43 -15.30 -2.86
CA ILE A 418 46.52 -16.26 -3.09
C ILE A 418 46.95 -16.21 -4.54
N ARG A 419 46.01 -16.07 -5.49
CA ARG A 419 46.33 -15.88 -6.91
C ARG A 419 47.17 -14.64 -7.19
N ARG A 420 46.85 -13.49 -6.58
CA ARG A 420 47.71 -12.29 -6.69
C ARG A 420 49.07 -12.56 -6.04
N MET A 421 49.12 -13.19 -4.87
CA MET A 421 50.38 -13.48 -4.20
C MET A 421 51.28 -14.43 -5.01
N VAL A 422 50.71 -15.46 -5.63
CA VAL A 422 51.41 -16.38 -6.54
C VAL A 422 51.87 -15.66 -7.80
N LEU A 423 51.01 -14.84 -8.40
CA LEU A 423 51.36 -14.01 -9.57
C LEU A 423 52.56 -13.10 -9.25
N TRP A 424 52.49 -12.36 -8.14
CA TRP A 424 53.57 -11.50 -7.69
C TRP A 424 54.83 -12.31 -7.34
N GLY A 425 54.68 -13.50 -6.76
CA GLY A 425 55.80 -14.41 -6.50
C GLY A 425 56.53 -14.82 -7.78
N ILE A 426 55.78 -15.22 -8.82
CA ILE A 426 56.34 -15.57 -10.13
C ILE A 426 56.98 -14.34 -10.80
N LEU A 427 56.33 -13.18 -10.73
CA LEU A 427 56.83 -11.93 -11.30
C LEU A 427 58.17 -11.52 -10.67
N ILE A 428 58.27 -11.56 -9.34
CA ILE A 428 59.49 -11.25 -8.59
C ILE A 428 60.60 -12.25 -8.94
N LEU A 429 60.26 -13.54 -9.03
CA LEU A 429 61.23 -14.58 -9.42
C LEU A 429 61.78 -14.33 -10.83
N GLY A 430 60.91 -13.98 -11.79
CA GLY A 430 61.30 -13.61 -13.15
C GLY A 430 62.20 -12.38 -13.19
N ALA A 431 61.85 -11.33 -12.45
CA ALA A 431 62.67 -10.13 -12.35
C ALA A 431 64.06 -10.41 -11.74
N ALA A 432 64.12 -11.20 -10.67
CA ALA A 432 65.38 -11.59 -10.04
C ALA A 432 66.29 -12.39 -11.00
N LEU A 433 65.71 -13.27 -11.82
CA LEU A 433 66.45 -14.04 -12.82
C LEU A 433 67.08 -13.12 -13.89
N VAL A 434 66.32 -12.12 -14.36
CA VAL A 434 66.81 -11.12 -15.33
C VAL A 434 67.94 -10.27 -14.73
N VAL A 435 67.78 -9.81 -13.49
CA VAL A 435 68.83 -9.06 -12.78
C VAL A 435 70.09 -9.90 -12.59
N ALA A 436 69.96 -11.17 -12.21
CA ALA A 436 71.10 -12.08 -12.07
C ALA A 436 71.85 -12.29 -13.40
N MET A 437 71.12 -12.42 -14.51
CA MET A 437 71.72 -12.47 -15.85
C MET A 437 72.46 -11.18 -16.20
N ALA A 438 71.87 -10.01 -15.93
CA ALA A 438 72.48 -8.72 -16.22
C ALA A 438 73.78 -8.50 -15.42
N VAL A 439 73.78 -8.82 -14.13
CA VAL A 439 74.98 -8.74 -13.27
C VAL A 439 76.06 -9.73 -13.72
N GLY A 440 75.67 -10.95 -14.12
CA GLY A 440 76.58 -11.94 -14.67
C GLY A 440 77.24 -11.49 -15.98
N LEU A 441 76.52 -10.73 -16.81
CA LEU A 441 77.05 -10.17 -18.06
C LEU A 441 78.03 -9.02 -17.79
N LEU A 442 77.69 -8.11 -16.87
CA LEU A 442 78.55 -6.99 -16.46
C LEU A 442 79.87 -7.47 -15.87
N ARG A 443 79.84 -8.48 -14.99
CA ARG A 443 81.08 -9.08 -14.44
C ARG A 443 81.96 -9.74 -15.50
N LYS A 444 81.39 -10.20 -16.62
CA LYS A 444 82.16 -10.74 -17.74
C LYS A 444 82.77 -9.66 -18.64
N LEU A 445 82.24 -8.44 -18.60
CA LEU A 445 82.77 -7.30 -19.35
C LEU A 445 83.88 -6.56 -18.59
N ASP A 446 83.82 -6.52 -17.25
CA ASP A 446 84.89 -5.95 -16.40
C ASP A 446 86.16 -6.82 -16.31
N ASN A 447 86.07 -8.11 -16.67
CA ASN A 447 87.18 -9.05 -16.67
C ASN A 447 87.80 -9.28 -18.07
N ARG A 448 87.57 -8.36 -19.00
CA ARG A 448 88.27 -8.25 -20.29
C ARG A 448 88.99 -6.92 -20.35
#